data_AF-A0AAU6Y003-F1
#
_entry.id   AF-A0AAU6Y003-F1
#
_cell.length_a   1.000
_cell.length_b   1.000
_cell.length_c   1.000
_cell.angle_alpha   90.00
_cell.angle_beta   90.00
_cell.angle_gamma   90.00
#
_symmetry.space_group_name_H-M   'P 1'
#
loop_
_entity.id
_entity.type
_entity.pdbx_description
1 polymer ?
#
loop_
_entity_poly.entity_id
_entity_poly.type
_entity_poly.pdbx_seq_one_letter_code
_entity_poly.pdbx_strand_id
1 'polypeptide(L)'
;MKKHLFKPLLIVALTIAAIQFPACKGKPKTEASAADTVITDTTATAPAPVTISADEELTNNVKDATKDFPGVNASVDSGVVTLTGNISRERLQKLMMSLNALHPKKINNQLTINK
;
A
#
# COMPACT_ATOMS: atom_id res chain seq x y z
N MET A 1 -0.40 -48.18 15.72
CA MET A 1 1.08 -48.20 15.54
C MET A 1 1.36 -47.61 14.17
N LYS A 2 1.90 -46.40 14.03
CA LYS A 2 3.34 -46.12 13.90
C LYS A 2 3.57 -44.64 14.27
N LYS A 3 4.69 -44.41 14.96
CA LYS A 3 5.08 -43.19 15.64
C LYS A 3 6.00 -42.38 14.71
N HIS A 4 5.74 -41.09 14.55
CA HIS A 4 6.71 -40.08 14.07
C HIS A 4 6.69 -38.99 15.16
N LEU A 5 7.63 -38.80 16.07
CA LEU A 5 9.09 -38.93 16.12
C LEU A 5 9.85 -38.08 15.11
N PHE A 6 9.70 -36.76 15.22
CA PHE A 6 10.74 -35.80 14.86
C PHE A 6 10.89 -34.75 15.99
N LYS A 7 12.13 -34.46 16.33
CA LYS A 7 12.65 -33.98 17.62
C LYS A 7 13.02 -32.50 17.51
N PRO A 8 12.87 -31.65 18.55
CA PRO A 8 13.34 -30.27 18.53
C PRO A 8 14.83 -30.22 18.92
N LEU A 9 15.66 -29.58 18.08
CA LEU A 9 17.10 -29.37 18.32
C LEU A 9 17.48 -27.92 17.98
N LEU A 10 17.61 -27.11 19.04
CA LEU A 10 18.75 -26.24 19.37
C LEU A 10 19.39 -25.38 18.24
N ILE A 11 19.16 -24.06 18.26
CA ILE A 11 20.07 -23.00 17.74
C ILE A 11 19.96 -21.79 18.69
N VAL A 12 20.82 -21.71 19.71
CA VAL A 12 22.05 -20.88 19.80
C VAL A 12 21.76 -19.38 19.84
N ALA A 13 21.89 -18.83 21.05
CA ALA A 13 22.17 -17.45 21.33
C ALA A 13 23.57 -17.08 20.81
N LEU A 14 23.70 -15.98 20.07
CA LEU A 14 24.98 -15.28 19.95
C LEU A 14 24.76 -13.76 19.77
N THR A 15 25.28 -13.05 20.76
CA THR A 15 25.46 -11.61 20.89
C THR A 15 26.48 -11.06 19.89
N ILE A 16 26.15 -9.99 19.15
CA ILE A 16 27.13 -9.08 18.51
C ILE A 16 26.49 -7.68 18.57
N ALA A 17 26.83 -6.88 19.58
CA ALA A 17 27.92 -5.90 19.63
C ALA A 17 27.53 -4.56 19.01
N ALA A 18 27.54 -3.54 19.87
CA ALA A 18 27.39 -2.14 19.57
C ALA A 18 28.42 -1.69 18.53
N ILE A 19 27.96 -0.97 17.50
CA ILE A 19 28.81 -0.10 16.71
C ILE A 19 28.21 1.30 16.78
N GLN A 20 28.80 2.08 17.69
CA GLN A 20 28.76 3.53 17.69
C GLN A 20 29.69 3.99 16.55
N PHE A 21 29.16 4.72 15.57
CA PHE A 21 29.99 5.54 14.68
C PHE A 21 29.80 7.03 15.01
N PRO A 22 30.90 7.78 15.16
CA PRO A 22 30.89 9.18 15.55
C PRO A 22 30.71 10.10 14.34
N ALA A 23 30.58 11.39 14.66
CA ALA A 23 30.87 12.56 13.81
C ALA A 23 29.72 13.20 13.02
N CYS A 24 29.02 14.11 13.70
CA CYS A 24 28.48 15.32 13.08
C CYS A 24 29.63 16.28 12.73
N LYS A 25 29.81 16.64 11.45
CA LYS A 25 30.25 17.98 11.00
C LYS A 25 30.28 18.03 9.46
N GLY A 26 29.53 18.98 8.85
CA GLY A 26 29.81 19.47 7.48
C GLY A 26 28.68 19.39 6.45
N LYS A 27 27.93 20.50 6.30
CA LYS A 27 27.18 20.93 5.10
C LYS A 27 28.16 21.60 4.09
N PRO A 28 27.76 22.06 2.87
CA PRO A 28 26.82 21.56 1.83
C PRO A 28 27.39 21.71 0.37
N LYS A 29 26.53 21.46 -0.65
CA LYS A 29 26.56 22.01 -2.06
C LYS A 29 27.64 21.43 -3.00
N THR A 30 27.47 21.22 -4.31
CA THR A 30 26.60 21.81 -5.35
C THR A 30 26.90 21.11 -6.70
N GLU A 31 25.87 20.91 -7.56
CA GLU A 31 25.79 21.09 -9.05
C GLU A 31 26.89 20.47 -9.96
N ALA A 32 26.72 20.16 -11.25
CA ALA A 32 25.72 20.33 -12.29
C ALA A 32 26.03 19.28 -13.38
N SER A 33 25.06 18.94 -14.23
CA SER A 33 25.33 18.29 -15.52
C SER A 33 24.69 19.13 -16.64
N ALA A 34 25.53 19.50 -17.60
CA ALA A 34 25.20 20.06 -18.91
C ALA A 34 25.89 19.14 -19.93
N ALA A 35 25.43 18.89 -21.15
CA ALA A 35 24.27 19.23 -21.97
C ALA A 35 24.22 18.16 -23.09
N ASP A 36 23.08 17.99 -23.79
CA ASP A 36 22.99 17.96 -25.29
C ASP A 36 21.60 17.43 -25.76
N THR A 37 20.87 18.31 -26.44
CA THR A 37 20.03 18.05 -27.64
C THR A 37 18.52 17.65 -27.54
N VAL A 38 17.79 18.38 -28.39
CA VAL A 38 16.44 18.23 -28.99
C VAL A 38 15.21 18.83 -28.29
N ILE A 39 14.59 19.74 -29.03
CA ILE A 39 13.32 20.43 -28.81
C ILE A 39 12.15 19.50 -29.17
N THR A 40 11.25 19.25 -28.22
CA THR A 40 9.84 18.97 -28.53
C THR A 40 8.95 19.42 -27.39
N ASP A 41 8.08 20.37 -27.72
CA ASP A 41 6.99 20.92 -26.92
C ASP A 41 6.07 19.81 -26.39
N THR A 42 6.00 19.60 -25.07
CA THR A 42 4.89 18.92 -24.38
C THR A 42 4.95 19.25 -22.89
N THR A 43 3.96 20.01 -22.42
CA THR A 43 3.41 20.06 -21.05
C THR A 43 4.06 19.11 -20.03
N ALA A 44 5.08 19.58 -19.33
CA ALA A 44 5.60 18.92 -18.14
C ALA A 44 4.89 19.50 -16.91
N THR A 45 3.75 18.91 -16.56
CA THR A 45 3.17 19.10 -15.23
C THR A 45 4.20 18.60 -14.21
N ALA A 46 4.50 19.45 -13.23
CA ALA A 46 5.53 19.24 -12.23
C ALA A 46 5.38 17.86 -11.54
N PRO A 47 6.48 17.17 -11.19
CA PRO A 47 6.41 15.97 -10.38
C PRO A 47 5.81 16.35 -9.02
N ALA A 48 4.54 15.99 -8.82
CA ALA A 48 3.86 16.15 -7.55
C ALA A 48 4.71 15.44 -6.48
N PRO A 49 4.90 16.05 -5.30
CA PRO A 49 5.68 15.44 -4.24
C PRO A 49 5.02 14.10 -3.90
N VAL A 50 5.76 13.01 -4.13
CA VAL A 50 5.43 11.66 -3.67
C VAL A 50 5.48 11.65 -2.15
N THR A 51 4.39 12.16 -1.57
CA THR A 51 4.05 11.93 -0.19
C THR A 51 3.60 10.48 -0.18
N ILE A 52 4.47 9.58 0.28
CA ILE A 52 4.12 8.20 0.64
C ILE A 52 3.04 8.33 1.72
N SER A 53 1.81 8.53 1.26
CA SER A 53 0.66 8.75 2.10
C SER A 53 0.13 7.38 2.43
N ALA A 54 -0.24 7.13 3.68
CA ALA A 54 -0.94 5.89 4.05
C ALA A 54 -2.16 5.62 3.13
N ASP A 55 -2.71 6.68 2.53
CA ASP A 55 -3.71 6.63 1.46
C ASP A 55 -3.28 5.87 0.20
N GLU A 56 -2.01 5.90 -0.23
CA GLU A 56 -1.56 5.12 -1.39
C GLU A 56 -1.57 3.62 -1.11
N GLU A 57 -1.10 3.21 0.07
CA GLU A 57 -1.17 1.80 0.49
C GLU A 57 -2.64 1.35 0.63
N LEU A 58 -3.48 2.18 1.26
CA LEU A 58 -4.91 1.90 1.40
C LEU A 58 -5.59 1.81 0.03
N THR A 59 -5.25 2.71 -0.90
CA THR A 59 -5.76 2.70 -2.28
C THR A 59 -5.36 1.44 -3.01
N ASN A 60 -4.09 1.03 -2.93
CA ASN A 60 -3.59 -0.17 -3.59
C ASN A 60 -4.27 -1.43 -3.05
N ASN A 61 -4.42 -1.54 -1.73
CA ASN A 61 -5.08 -2.67 -1.10
C ASN A 61 -6.60 -2.69 -1.35
N VAL A 62 -7.27 -1.54 -1.37
CA VAL A 62 -8.69 -1.44 -1.73
C VAL A 62 -8.88 -1.85 -3.20
N LYS A 63 -8.00 -1.39 -4.10
CA LYS A 63 -7.99 -1.83 -5.50
C LYS A 63 -7.82 -3.35 -5.60
N ASP A 64 -6.86 -3.90 -4.87
CA ASP A 64 -6.64 -5.36 -4.85
C ASP A 64 -7.87 -6.12 -4.36
N ALA A 65 -8.51 -5.66 -3.28
CA ALA A 65 -9.73 -6.27 -2.76
C ALA A 65 -10.91 -6.15 -3.73
N THR A 66 -10.99 -5.08 -4.53
CA THR A 66 -12.13 -4.82 -5.43
C THR A 66 -12.01 -5.50 -6.79
N LYS A 67 -10.82 -5.94 -7.20
CA LYS A 67 -10.60 -6.59 -8.51
C LYS A 67 -11.39 -7.89 -8.68
N ASP A 68 -11.70 -8.58 -7.57
CA ASP A 68 -12.47 -9.83 -7.56
C ASP A 68 -14.00 -9.59 -7.62
N PHE A 69 -14.43 -8.32 -7.65
CA PHE A 69 -15.82 -7.89 -7.63
C PHE A 69 -16.16 -7.06 -8.88
N PRO A 70 -16.42 -7.71 -10.03
CA PRO A 70 -16.81 -6.99 -11.24
C PRO A 70 -18.11 -6.21 -11.01
N GLY A 71 -18.13 -4.94 -11.44
CA GLY A 71 -19.26 -4.04 -11.23
C GLY A 71 -19.21 -3.21 -9.94
N VAL A 72 -18.17 -3.37 -9.12
CA VAL A 72 -17.88 -2.49 -7.97
C VAL A 72 -16.73 -1.56 -8.31
N ASN A 73 -16.93 -0.27 -8.08
CA ASN A 73 -15.88 0.74 -8.15
C ASN A 73 -15.60 1.30 -6.76
N ALA A 74 -14.32 1.41 -6.42
CA ALA A 74 -13.85 1.95 -5.15
C ALA A 74 -12.90 3.13 -5.36
N SER A 75 -13.10 4.17 -4.56
CA SER A 75 -12.24 5.35 -4.51
C SER A 75 -11.86 5.63 -3.07
N VAL A 76 -10.62 6.07 -2.86
CA VAL A 76 -10.07 6.39 -1.54
C VAL A 76 -9.66 7.85 -1.56
N ASP A 77 -10.17 8.61 -0.59
CA ASP A 77 -9.76 9.99 -0.38
C ASP A 77 -9.58 10.24 1.12
N SER A 78 -8.38 10.63 1.53
CA SER A 78 -8.07 11.04 2.91
C SER A 78 -8.42 9.99 3.99
N GLY A 79 -8.38 8.70 3.64
CA GLY A 79 -8.76 7.56 4.48
C GLY A 79 -10.24 7.19 4.43
N VAL A 80 -11.03 7.83 3.56
CA VAL A 80 -12.44 7.54 3.31
C VAL A 80 -12.58 6.69 2.05
N VAL A 81 -13.12 5.48 2.20
CA VAL A 81 -13.37 4.58 1.08
C VAL A 81 -14.80 4.76 0.59
N THR A 82 -14.99 5.11 -0.67
CA THR A 82 -16.31 5.21 -1.31
C THR A 82 -16.50 4.08 -2.30
N LEU A 83 -17.61 3.34 -2.18
CA LEU A 83 -17.96 2.21 -3.02
C LEU A 83 -19.23 2.49 -3.81
N THR A 84 -19.23 2.15 -5.10
CA THR A 84 -20.35 2.39 -6.02
C THR A 84 -20.51 1.23 -7.00
N GLY A 85 -21.73 1.05 -7.52
CA GLY A 85 -22.04 0.01 -8.51
C GLY A 85 -23.01 -1.06 -8.01
N ASN A 86 -22.96 -2.25 -8.62
CA ASN A 86 -23.90 -3.35 -8.38
C ASN A 86 -23.16 -4.58 -7.84
N ILE A 87 -23.71 -5.23 -6.81
CA ILE A 87 -23.09 -6.40 -6.18
C ILE A 87 -24.16 -7.37 -5.66
N SER A 88 -23.84 -8.67 -5.56
CA SER A 88 -24.69 -9.64 -4.87
C SER A 88 -24.46 -9.63 -3.36
N ARG A 89 -25.47 -10.01 -2.57
CA ARG A 89 -25.41 -9.94 -1.08
C ARG A 89 -24.23 -10.72 -0.48
N GLU A 90 -24.00 -11.91 -1.01
CA GLU A 90 -22.89 -12.82 -0.65
C GLU A 90 -21.51 -12.20 -0.90
N ARG A 91 -21.37 -11.43 -1.98
CA ARG A 91 -20.12 -10.73 -2.32
C ARG A 91 -19.93 -9.48 -1.48
N LEU A 92 -21.00 -8.73 -1.21
CA LEU A 92 -20.95 -7.54 -0.36
C LEU A 92 -20.37 -7.86 1.02
N GLN A 93 -20.79 -8.98 1.63
CA GLN A 93 -20.25 -9.40 2.92
C GLN A 93 -18.74 -9.66 2.86
N LYS A 94 -18.27 -10.36 1.82
CA LYS A 94 -16.83 -10.62 1.62
C LYS A 94 -16.04 -9.33 1.42
N LEU A 95 -16.54 -8.44 0.56
CA LEU A 95 -15.91 -7.15 0.31
C LEU A 95 -15.81 -6.32 1.59
N MET A 96 -16.91 -6.20 2.35
CA MET A 96 -16.91 -5.46 3.61
C MET A 96 -15.92 -6.03 4.62
N MET A 97 -15.77 -7.35 4.74
CA MET A 97 -14.75 -7.93 5.62
C MET A 97 -13.34 -7.54 5.20
N SER A 98 -13.01 -7.65 3.90
CA SER A 98 -11.70 -7.26 3.38
C SER A 98 -11.41 -5.78 3.63
N LEU A 99 -12.39 -4.90 3.38
CA LEU A 99 -12.21 -3.46 3.57
C LEU A 99 -12.17 -3.02 5.04
N ASN A 100 -12.81 -3.75 5.96
CA ASN A 100 -12.67 -3.46 7.39
C ASN A 100 -11.30 -3.87 7.94
N ALA A 101 -10.69 -4.93 7.41
CA ALA A 101 -9.33 -5.34 7.78
C ALA A 101 -8.26 -4.31 7.39
N LEU A 102 -8.59 -3.42 6.45
CA LEU A 102 -7.76 -2.28 6.02
C LEU A 102 -7.83 -1.08 6.96
N HIS A 103 -8.69 -1.15 7.99
CA HIS A 103 -8.90 -0.08 8.97
C HIS A 103 -9.05 1.33 8.37
N PRO A 104 -9.92 1.53 7.35
CA PRO A 104 -10.17 2.86 6.82
C PRO A 104 -10.82 3.73 7.89
N LYS A 105 -10.66 5.05 7.77
CA LYS A 105 -11.32 6.00 8.68
C LYS A 105 -12.85 5.94 8.53
N LYS A 106 -13.32 5.74 7.30
CA LYS A 106 -14.75 5.65 6.99
C LYS A 106 -14.98 4.86 5.71
N ILE A 107 -16.08 4.11 5.67
CA ILE A 107 -16.58 3.44 4.46
C ILE A 107 -17.93 4.05 4.08
N ASN A 108 -18.01 4.62 2.89
CA ASN A 108 -19.25 5.09 2.27
C ASN A 108 -19.74 4.03 1.27
N ASN A 109 -20.72 3.24 1.68
CA ASN A 109 -21.27 2.16 0.86
C ASN A 109 -22.50 2.67 0.07
N GLN A 110 -22.31 2.93 -1.23
CA GLN A 110 -23.37 3.30 -2.17
C GLN A 110 -23.62 2.18 -3.19
N LEU A 111 -23.42 0.92 -2.77
CA LEU A 111 -23.65 -0.25 -3.63
C LEU A 111 -25.12 -0.62 -3.68
N THR A 112 -25.60 -0.92 -4.88
CA THR A 112 -26.92 -1.50 -5.10
C THR A 112 -26.82 -3.02 -5.02
N ILE A 113 -27.65 -3.63 -4.17
CA ILE A 113 -27.68 -5.09 -4.01
C ILE A 113 -28.62 -5.69 -5.06
N ASN A 114 -28.06 -6.48 -5.97
CA ASN A 114 -28.82 -7.23 -6.95
C ASN A 114 -29.14 -8.62 -6.37
N LYS A 115 -30.38 -9.07 -6.58
CA LYS A 115 -30.90 -10.33 -6.04
C LYS A 115 -30.37 -11.54 -6.79
#